data_AF-A0A9E6CW29-F1
#
_entry.id   AF-A0A9E6CW29-F1
#
_cell.length_a   1.000
_cell.length_b   1.000
_cell.length_c   1.000
_cell.angle_alpha   90.00
_cell.angle_beta   90.00
_cell.angle_gamma   90.00
#
_symmetry.space_group_name_H-M   'P 1'
#
loop_
_entity.id
_entity.type
_entity.pdbx_description
1 polymer ?
#
loop_
_entity_poly.entity_id
_entity_poly.type
_entity_poly.pdbx_seq_one_letter_code
_entity_poly.pdbx_strand_id
1 'polypeptide(L)'
;MMSAIQTVERLANALEVRWVNGTKSTFHYLWLRDNCPKTRDSQTNHRVKETSAIARDVKAVSAEMDESGCLNVRWSDGDESSFDVNWLMRYDYSNGIRRTKLKPVLWDASIGDAMPSANYADVVTSPDARRALLTKFRDYGVALL
;
A
#
# COMPACT_ATOMS: atom_id res chain seq x y z
N MET A 1 -14.95 7.23 -2.54
CA MET A 1 -15.99 6.35 -1.95
C MET A 1 -15.29 5.52 -0.89
N MET A 2 -15.55 5.78 0.41
CA MET A 2 -14.96 5.02 1.52
C MET A 2 -15.39 3.56 1.33
N SER A 3 -14.42 2.69 1.05
CA SER A 3 -14.68 1.28 0.82
C SER A 3 -14.61 0.58 2.17
N ALA A 4 -15.77 0.40 2.79
CA ALA A 4 -15.89 -0.32 4.05
C ALA A 4 -15.84 -1.83 3.81
N ILE A 5 -15.37 -2.57 4.82
CA ILE A 5 -15.47 -4.02 4.88
C ILE A 5 -16.91 -4.37 5.23
N GLN A 6 -17.52 -5.28 4.45
CA GLN A 6 -18.86 -5.81 4.71
C GLN A 6 -18.79 -6.98 5.69
N THR A 7 -17.91 -7.96 5.43
CA THR A 7 -17.71 -9.12 6.33
C THR A 7 -16.25 -9.55 6.32
N VAL A 8 -15.82 -10.15 7.43
CA VAL A 8 -14.53 -10.84 7.54
C VAL A 8 -14.79 -12.28 7.96
N GLU A 9 -14.29 -13.22 7.17
CA GLU A 9 -14.37 -14.65 7.45
C GLU A 9 -12.98 -15.21 7.72
N ARG A 10 -12.87 -16.05 8.75
CA ARG A 10 -11.63 -16.74 9.07
C ARG A 10 -11.62 -18.09 8.37
N LEU A 11 -10.67 -18.25 7.44
CA LEU A 11 -10.40 -19.52 6.77
C LEU A 11 -9.32 -20.30 7.52
N ALA A 12 -8.91 -21.46 7.00
CA ALA A 12 -7.91 -22.32 7.64
C ALA A 12 -6.54 -21.62 7.83
N ASN A 13 -6.13 -20.77 6.89
CA ASN A 13 -4.81 -20.13 6.83
C ASN A 13 -4.83 -18.64 6.41
N ALA A 14 -6.03 -18.03 6.32
CA ALA A 14 -6.20 -16.66 5.83
C ALA A 14 -7.48 -16.01 6.36
N LEU A 15 -7.55 -14.68 6.26
CA LEU A 15 -8.80 -13.94 6.33
C LEU A 15 -9.35 -13.73 4.91
N GLU A 16 -10.62 -14.05 4.69
CA GLU A 16 -11.38 -13.55 3.54
C GLU A 16 -12.12 -12.27 3.96
N VAL A 17 -11.85 -11.18 3.25
CA VAL A 17 -12.50 -9.89 3.44
C VAL A 17 -13.44 -9.66 2.27
N ARG A 18 -14.73 -9.48 2.55
CA ARG A 18 -15.71 -9.03 1.56
C ARG A 18 -15.91 -7.54 1.70
N TRP A 19 -15.75 -6.81 0.61
CA TRP A 19 -15.94 -5.36 0.55
C TRP A 19 -17.39 -5.01 0.21
N VAL A 20 -17.82 -3.81 0.56
CA VAL A 20 -19.17 -3.30 0.21
C VAL A 20 -19.42 -3.27 -1.31
N ASN A 21 -18.37 -3.14 -2.13
CA ASN A 21 -18.50 -3.21 -3.59
C ASN A 21 -18.67 -4.64 -4.14
N GLY A 22 -18.75 -5.66 -3.27
CA GLY A 22 -18.92 -7.07 -3.63
C GLY A 22 -17.62 -7.82 -3.91
N THR A 23 -16.49 -7.12 -4.07
CA THR A 23 -15.18 -7.76 -4.24
C THR A 23 -14.82 -8.57 -3.00
N LYS A 24 -14.03 -9.63 -3.19
CA LYS A 24 -13.45 -10.43 -2.12
C LYS A 24 -11.93 -10.36 -2.19
N SER A 25 -11.27 -10.25 -1.04
CA SER A 25 -9.82 -10.32 -0.93
C SER A 25 -9.41 -11.34 0.10
N THR A 26 -8.33 -12.07 -0.16
CA THR A 26 -7.80 -13.09 0.76
C THR A 26 -6.42 -12.67 1.27
N PHE A 27 -6.28 -12.60 2.59
CA PHE A 27 -5.04 -12.24 3.26
C PHE A 27 -4.55 -13.38 4.15
N HIS A 28 -3.48 -14.07 3.75
CA HIS A 28 -2.85 -15.13 4.53
C HIS A 28 -2.39 -14.64 5.91
N TYR A 29 -2.59 -15.47 6.94
CA TYR A 29 -2.22 -15.13 8.32
C TYR A 29 -0.75 -14.77 8.46
N LEU A 30 0.14 -15.57 7.86
CA LEU A 30 1.57 -15.30 7.89
C LEU A 30 1.92 -13.94 7.25
N TRP A 31 1.27 -13.60 6.14
CA TRP A 31 1.51 -12.33 5.45
C TRP A 31 1.03 -11.12 6.28
N LEU A 32 -0.17 -11.21 6.87
CA LEU A 32 -0.67 -10.17 7.77
C LEU A 32 0.24 -10.01 8.98
N ARG A 33 0.63 -11.11 9.62
CA ARG A 33 1.48 -11.11 10.81
C ARG A 33 2.87 -10.54 10.54
N ASP A 34 3.44 -10.83 9.36
CA ASP A 34 4.72 -10.28 8.90
C ASP A 34 4.64 -8.79 8.57
N ASN A 35 3.45 -8.31 8.19
CA ASN A 35 3.18 -6.90 7.88
C ASN A 35 2.45 -6.14 8.99
N CYS A 36 2.46 -6.66 10.23
CA CYS A 36 1.88 -5.99 11.38
C CYS A 36 2.44 -4.56 11.52
N PRO A 37 1.61 -3.50 11.58
CA PRO A 37 2.12 -2.14 11.72
C PRO A 37 2.94 -1.91 12.99
N LYS A 38 2.65 -2.64 14.08
CA LYS A 38 3.42 -2.57 15.34
C LYS A 38 4.84 -3.14 15.22
N THR A 39 5.16 -3.91 14.17
CA THR A 39 6.51 -4.48 13.95
C THR A 39 7.38 -3.60 13.07
N ARG A 40 7.03 -2.32 12.94
CA ARG A 40 7.82 -1.30 12.26
C ARG A 40 8.33 -0.27 13.26
N ASP A 41 9.57 0.13 13.08
CA ASP A 41 10.18 1.23 13.82
C ASP A 41 9.43 2.54 13.52
N SER A 42 9.09 3.30 14.56
CA SER A 42 8.22 4.48 14.43
C SER A 42 8.88 5.66 13.73
N GLN A 43 10.22 5.70 13.69
CA GLN A 43 10.97 6.80 13.08
C GLN A 43 11.37 6.48 11.63
N THR A 44 11.85 5.27 11.38
CA THR A 44 12.43 4.85 10.10
C THR A 44 11.46 4.03 9.25
N ASN A 45 10.36 3.55 9.85
CA ASN A 45 9.40 2.64 9.22
C ASN A 45 10.01 1.29 8.76
N HIS A 46 11.23 0.98 9.22
CA HIS A 46 11.89 -0.30 8.97
C HIS A 46 11.23 -1.42 9.77
N ARG A 47 11.17 -2.61 9.19
CA ARG A 47 10.67 -3.79 9.90
C ARG A 47 11.68 -4.20 10.98
N VAL A 48 11.21 -4.44 12.20
CA VAL A 48 12.05 -4.80 13.35
C VAL A 48 11.89 -6.25 13.82
N LYS A 49 10.89 -6.98 13.29
CA LYS A 49 10.75 -8.43 13.50
C LYS A 49 11.12 -9.19 12.24
N GLU A 50 11.91 -10.25 12.38
CA GLU A 50 12.26 -11.15 11.29
C GLU A 50 11.10 -12.08 10.95
N THR A 51 10.92 -12.42 9.67
CA THR A 51 9.87 -13.35 9.23
C THR A 51 10.05 -14.74 9.83
N SER A 52 11.30 -15.17 10.06
CA SER A 52 11.62 -16.45 10.69
C SER A 52 11.22 -16.54 12.18
N ALA A 53 10.99 -15.39 12.83
CA ALA A 53 10.52 -15.35 14.20
C ALA A 53 9.00 -15.53 14.31
N ILE A 54 8.28 -15.54 13.18
CA ILE A 54 6.83 -15.75 13.15
C ILE A 54 6.55 -17.25 13.10
N ALA A 55 5.70 -17.73 14.00
CA ALA A 55 5.25 -19.11 14.03
C ALA A 55 4.60 -19.49 12.68
N ARG A 56 5.03 -20.61 12.09
CA ARG A 56 4.55 -21.04 10.76
C ARG A 56 3.06 -21.36 10.74
N ASP A 57 2.52 -21.76 11.88
CA ASP A 57 1.13 -22.11 12.13
C ASP A 57 0.34 -20.97 12.79
N VAL A 58 0.84 -19.72 12.76
CA VAL A 58 0.12 -18.56 13.29
C VAL A 58 -1.27 -18.43 12.68
N LYS A 59 -2.29 -18.24 13.53
CA LYS A 59 -3.69 -18.09 13.12
C LYS A 59 -4.35 -16.90 13.80
N ALA A 60 -5.38 -16.37 13.15
CA ALA A 60 -6.27 -15.38 13.76
C ALA A 60 -7.24 -16.06 14.75
N VAL A 61 -7.15 -15.69 16.02
CA VAL A 61 -8.08 -16.06 17.09
C VAL A 61 -9.35 -15.21 17.02
N SER A 62 -9.24 -13.94 16.61
CA SER A 62 -10.37 -13.08 16.25
C SER A 62 -9.95 -12.10 15.15
N ALA A 63 -10.93 -11.58 14.41
CA ALA A 63 -10.73 -10.56 13.39
C ALA A 63 -11.99 -9.67 13.32
N GLU A 64 -11.89 -8.45 13.84
CA GLU A 64 -13.03 -7.57 14.07
C GLU A 64 -12.72 -6.15 13.61
N MET A 65 -13.71 -5.46 13.05
CA MET A 65 -13.59 -4.04 12.70
C MET A 65 -13.82 -3.19 13.94
N ASP A 66 -13.00 -2.15 14.12
CA ASP A 66 -13.30 -1.09 15.09
C ASP A 66 -14.01 0.11 14.45
N GLU A 67 -14.42 1.05 15.31
CA GLU A 67 -15.08 2.30 14.94
C GLU A 67 -14.18 3.25 14.13
N SER A 68 -12.85 3.06 14.18
CA SER A 68 -11.88 3.86 13.43
C SER A 68 -11.68 3.39 11.99
N GLY A 69 -12.30 2.27 11.60
CA GLY A 69 -12.13 1.67 10.29
C GLY A 69 -10.89 0.80 10.15
N CYS A 70 -10.36 0.28 11.26
CA CYS A 70 -9.26 -0.68 11.25
C CYS A 70 -9.77 -2.11 11.51
N LEU A 71 -9.14 -3.08 10.84
CA LEU A 71 -9.31 -4.50 11.11
C LEU A 71 -8.33 -4.92 12.21
N ASN A 72 -8.86 -5.25 13.38
CA ASN A 72 -8.10 -5.74 14.53
C ASN A 72 -8.08 -7.26 14.54
N VAL A 73 -6.87 -7.83 14.51
CA VAL A 73 -6.62 -9.27 14.51
C VAL A 73 -5.87 -9.65 15.78
N ARG A 74 -6.44 -10.58 16.56
CA ARG A 74 -5.76 -11.23 17.68
C ARG A 74 -5.16 -12.55 17.20
N TRP A 75 -3.90 -12.78 17.49
CA TRP A 75 -3.14 -13.91 16.96
C TRP A 75 -2.98 -15.03 17.99
N SER A 76 -2.75 -16.25 17.52
CA SER A 76 -2.51 -17.43 18.36
C SER A 76 -1.20 -17.36 19.16
N ASP A 77 -0.27 -16.48 18.79
CA ASP A 77 0.95 -16.19 19.55
C ASP A 77 0.75 -15.14 20.65
N GLY A 78 -0.50 -14.66 20.84
CA GLY A 78 -0.86 -13.67 21.85
C GLY A 78 -0.63 -12.22 21.43
N ASP A 79 -0.02 -11.96 20.27
CA ASP A 79 0.14 -10.60 19.73
C ASP A 79 -1.16 -10.11 19.08
N GLU A 80 -1.20 -8.81 18.76
CA GLU A 80 -2.31 -8.17 18.07
C GLU A 80 -1.84 -7.26 16.94
N SER A 81 -2.62 -7.18 15.87
CA SER A 81 -2.37 -6.28 14.74
C SER A 81 -3.63 -5.48 14.42
N SER A 82 -3.45 -4.21 14.07
CA SER A 82 -4.53 -3.33 13.60
C SER A 82 -4.18 -2.83 12.21
N PHE A 83 -5.03 -3.10 11.22
CA PHE A 83 -4.79 -2.76 9.82
C PHE A 83 -5.82 -1.76 9.32
N ASP A 84 -5.36 -0.61 8.84
CA ASP A 84 -6.22 0.36 8.15
C ASP A 84 -6.87 -0.27 6.90
N VAL A 85 -8.15 0.00 6.70
CA VAL A 85 -8.93 -0.56 5.59
C VAL A 85 -8.36 -0.19 4.21
N ASN A 86 -7.86 1.04 4.04
CA ASN A 86 -7.26 1.50 2.79
C ASN A 86 -5.89 0.86 2.57
N TRP A 87 -5.17 0.54 3.65
CA TRP A 87 -3.94 -0.25 3.58
C TRP A 87 -4.24 -1.65 3.04
N LEU A 88 -5.24 -2.35 3.60
CA LEU A 88 -5.63 -3.68 3.12
C LEU A 88 -6.00 -3.67 1.63
N MET A 89 -6.81 -2.69 1.20
CA MET A 89 -7.15 -2.54 -0.22
C MET A 89 -5.93 -2.28 -1.10
N ARG A 90 -5.02 -1.40 -0.66
CA ARG A 90 -3.81 -1.05 -1.43
C ARG A 90 -2.91 -2.26 -1.65
N TYR A 91 -2.91 -3.20 -0.70
CA TYR A 91 -2.05 -4.38 -0.72
C TYR A 91 -2.82 -5.69 -0.98
N ASP A 92 -3.99 -5.61 -1.62
CA ASP A 92 -4.76 -6.78 -2.01
C ASP A 92 -4.10 -7.54 -3.18
N TYR A 93 -3.13 -8.37 -2.83
CA TYR A 93 -2.42 -9.23 -3.77
C TYR A 93 -3.30 -10.35 -4.32
N SER A 94 -4.41 -10.70 -3.65
CA SER A 94 -5.29 -11.79 -4.08
C SER A 94 -6.04 -11.46 -5.37
N ASN A 95 -6.35 -10.17 -5.59
CA ASN A 95 -6.90 -9.66 -6.85
C ASN A 95 -5.80 -9.13 -7.79
N GLY A 96 -4.55 -9.51 -7.57
CA GLY A 96 -3.45 -9.16 -8.47
C GLY A 96 -3.08 -7.68 -8.46
N ILE A 97 -3.42 -6.92 -7.40
CA ILE A 97 -2.90 -5.57 -7.23
C ILE A 97 -1.39 -5.66 -7.13
N ARG A 98 -0.73 -5.21 -8.19
CA ARG A 98 0.71 -5.00 -8.24
C ARG A 98 0.96 -3.52 -8.06
N ARG A 99 2.13 -3.17 -7.53
CA ARG A 99 2.60 -1.78 -7.59
C ARG A 99 2.41 -1.27 -9.01
N THR A 100 1.71 -0.14 -9.15
CA THR A 100 1.48 0.50 -10.44
C THR A 100 2.83 0.64 -11.13
N LYS A 101 3.05 -0.12 -12.20
CA LYS A 101 4.23 0.07 -13.02
C LYS A 101 4.10 1.47 -13.60
N LEU A 102 5.11 2.30 -13.34
CA LEU A 102 5.20 3.60 -14.00
C LEU A 102 5.18 3.34 -15.50
N LYS A 103 4.26 4.01 -16.20
CA LYS A 103 4.15 3.92 -17.66
C LYS A 103 4.87 5.14 -18.21
N PRO A 104 6.12 5.00 -18.70
CA PRO A 104 6.81 6.11 -19.31
C PRO A 104 6.04 6.56 -20.56
N VAL A 105 6.12 7.86 -20.85
CA VAL A 105 5.73 8.41 -22.14
C VAL A 105 6.92 8.20 -23.07
N LEU A 106 6.72 7.40 -24.12
CA LEU A 106 7.74 7.19 -25.15
C LEU A 106 7.77 8.39 -26.08
N TRP A 107 8.96 8.82 -26.48
CA TRP A 107 9.19 9.96 -27.36
C TRP A 107 10.43 9.71 -28.21
N ASP A 108 10.49 10.42 -29.33
CA ASP A 108 11.63 10.43 -30.23
C ASP A 108 11.97 11.89 -30.63
N ALA A 109 12.69 12.08 -31.72
CA ALA A 109 13.07 13.40 -32.22
C ALA A 109 11.87 14.33 -32.52
N SER A 110 10.63 13.81 -32.61
CA SER A 110 9.42 14.61 -32.84
C SER A 110 8.87 15.29 -31.59
N ILE A 111 9.51 15.14 -30.42
CA ILE A 111 8.97 15.63 -29.14
C ILE A 111 8.78 17.16 -29.11
N GLY A 112 9.66 17.93 -29.77
CA GLY A 112 9.55 19.39 -29.91
C GLY A 112 9.15 20.11 -28.60
N ASP A 113 8.10 20.95 -28.69
CA ASP A 113 7.58 21.74 -27.56
C ASP A 113 6.90 20.90 -26.47
N ALA A 114 6.66 19.60 -26.70
CA ALA A 114 6.17 18.70 -25.67
C ALA A 114 7.27 18.28 -24.69
N MET A 115 8.54 18.63 -24.96
CA MET A 115 9.66 18.41 -24.06
C MET A 115 9.37 19.07 -22.71
N PRO A 116 9.34 18.30 -21.60
CA PRO A 116 9.08 18.91 -20.30
C PRO A 116 10.11 19.97 -19.95
N SER A 117 9.63 21.15 -19.58
CA SER A 117 10.46 22.24 -19.08
C SER A 117 9.72 23.01 -17.99
N ALA A 118 10.46 23.66 -17.10
CA ALA A 118 9.91 24.61 -16.13
C ALA A 118 10.95 25.69 -15.81
N ASN A 119 10.51 26.84 -15.33
CA ASN A 119 11.42 27.88 -14.87
C ASN A 119 12.11 27.45 -13.56
N TYR A 120 13.44 27.54 -13.51
CA TYR A 120 14.22 27.21 -12.32
C TYR A 120 13.75 27.92 -11.04
N ALA A 121 13.46 29.22 -11.10
CA ALA A 121 13.07 30.00 -9.92
C ALA A 121 11.74 29.49 -9.32
N ASP A 122 10.79 29.12 -10.18
CA ASP A 122 9.51 28.56 -9.76
C ASP A 122 9.69 27.19 -9.11
N VAL A 123 10.54 26.33 -9.68
CA VAL A 123 10.80 24.98 -9.16
C VAL A 123 11.48 25.01 -7.78
N VAL A 124 12.37 25.98 -7.55
CA VAL A 124 13.03 26.14 -6.25
C VAL A 124 12.04 26.60 -5.18
N THR A 125 11.16 27.54 -5.52
CA THR A 125 10.29 28.23 -4.54
C THR A 125 8.92 27.58 -4.35
N SER A 126 8.38 26.93 -5.38
CA SER A 126 7.04 26.34 -5.37
C SER A 126 7.08 24.80 -5.31
N PRO A 127 6.59 24.19 -4.21
CA PRO A 127 6.45 22.74 -4.11
C PRO A 127 5.59 22.12 -5.22
N ASP A 128 4.59 22.87 -5.70
CA ASP A 128 3.69 22.42 -6.77
C ASP A 128 4.38 22.44 -8.12
N ALA A 129 5.13 23.50 -8.44
CA ALA A 129 5.94 23.55 -9.66
C ALA A 129 7.01 22.44 -9.67
N ARG A 130 7.67 22.22 -8.53
CA ARG A 130 8.62 21.12 -8.35
C ARG A 130 7.97 19.76 -8.53
N ARG A 131 6.80 19.53 -7.93
CA ARG A 131 6.05 18.27 -8.10
C ARG A 131 5.65 18.06 -9.56
N ALA A 132 5.20 19.11 -10.25
CA ALA A 132 4.84 19.05 -11.66
C ALA A 132 6.03 18.65 -12.53
N LEU A 133 7.19 19.30 -12.34
CA LEU A 133 8.42 18.96 -13.07
C LEU A 133 8.88 17.53 -12.79
N LEU A 134 8.94 17.11 -11.52
CA LEU A 134 9.37 15.76 -11.16
C LEU A 134 8.41 14.68 -11.68
N THR A 135 7.12 14.99 -11.78
CA THR A 135 6.13 14.11 -12.41
C THR A 135 6.42 13.95 -13.90
N LYS A 136 6.71 15.05 -14.60
CA LYS A 136 7.09 15.00 -16.01
C LYS A 136 8.43 14.30 -16.23
N PHE A 137 9.43 14.55 -15.39
CA PHE A 137 10.71 13.84 -15.41
C PHE A 137 10.53 12.33 -15.18
N ARG A 138 9.69 11.93 -14.23
CA ARG A 138 9.33 10.52 -14.00
C ARG A 138 8.73 9.87 -15.25
N ASP A 139 7.89 10.61 -15.96
CA ASP A 139 7.12 10.08 -17.10
C ASP A 139 7.94 10.09 -18.40
N TYR A 140 8.69 11.15 -18.68
CA TYR A 140 9.47 11.31 -19.92
C TYR A 140 10.94 10.89 -19.76
N GLY A 141 11.45 10.71 -18.54
CA GLY A 141 12.86 10.43 -18.26
C GLY A 141 13.80 11.63 -18.40
N VAL A 142 13.27 12.79 -18.82
CA VAL A 142 14.01 14.04 -18.99
C VAL A 142 13.10 15.25 -18.71
N ALA A 143 13.68 16.34 -18.21
CA ALA A 143 13.04 17.64 -18.12
C ALA A 143 14.10 18.76 -18.10
N LEU A 144 13.80 19.91 -18.69
CA LEU A 144 14.66 21.09 -18.77
C LEU A 144 14.31 22.11 -17.68
N LEU A 145 15.31 22.89 -17.25
CA LEU A 145 15.23 23.92 -16.21
C LEU A 145 15.82 25.25 -16.71
#